data_AF-A0A2S9YHS7-F1
#
_entry.id   AF-A0A2S9YHS7-F1
#
_cell.length_a   1.000
_cell.length_b   1.000
_cell.length_c   1.000
_cell.angle_alpha   90.00
_cell.angle_beta   90.00
_cell.angle_gamma   90.00
#
_symmetry.space_group_name_H-M   'P 1'
#
loop_
_entity.id
_entity.type
_entity.pdbx_description
1 polymer ?
#
loop_
_entity_poly.entity_id
_entity_poly.type
_entity_poly.pdbx_seq_one_letter_code
_entity_poly.pdbx_strand_id
1 'polypeptide(L)'
;MDRSLELSLTLRGCWSLAALVMATPMIGCGPGGVDNDTFRVTSLAFDGDDTLTLTFTKPIANAAEIDPNDFRISLSRTFRVSYQDPYNPNAAPVVYEGSYYGDLAGYVNGYGYDYDYGARFSFASASLGASDQLVLEMSTPLGAGVCDTIEAYLDNFGMSAAEFPGSVFEMGLFVHYAGQDIPLESERGEALVDIGPDWVLSEENYMGIPEFGFPRLGPRLQIPCS
;
A
#
# COMPACT_ATOMS: atom_id res chain seq x y z
N MET A 1 21.93 69.71 -13.01
CA MET A 1 22.33 68.32 -12.70
C MET A 1 21.14 67.45 -13.10
N ASP A 2 20.79 67.23 -14.36
CA ASP A 2 21.57 66.85 -15.55
C ASP A 2 22.43 65.61 -15.36
N ARG A 3 21.82 64.44 -15.65
CA ARG A 3 22.46 63.29 -16.30
C ARG A 3 21.42 62.57 -17.18
N SER A 4 21.59 62.79 -18.48
CA SER A 4 21.07 62.02 -19.61
C SER A 4 21.63 60.59 -19.60
N LEU A 5 20.94 59.67 -20.30
CA LEU A 5 21.41 58.44 -20.99
C LEU A 5 20.19 57.48 -21.06
N GLU A 6 19.87 56.75 -22.12
CA GLU A 6 20.25 56.71 -23.52
C GLU A 6 19.20 55.80 -24.19
N LEU A 7 18.74 56.13 -25.40
CA LEU A 7 17.91 55.25 -26.22
C LEU A 7 18.80 54.21 -26.92
N SER A 8 18.42 52.93 -26.88
CA SER A 8 18.89 51.94 -27.86
C SER A 8 17.72 51.07 -28.33
N LEU A 9 17.33 51.30 -29.59
CA LEU A 9 16.53 50.38 -30.39
C LEU A 9 17.42 49.24 -30.87
N THR A 10 17.00 48.00 -30.67
CA THR A 10 17.42 46.89 -31.53
C THR A 10 16.26 46.01 -31.96
N LEU A 11 16.27 45.77 -33.26
CA LEU A 11 15.33 45.09 -34.13
C LEU A 11 15.23 43.56 -33.92
N ARG A 12 14.08 43.05 -34.36
CA ARG A 12 13.87 41.79 -35.12
C ARG A 12 14.20 40.44 -34.47
N GLY A 13 13.16 39.62 -34.41
CA GLY A 13 13.28 38.17 -34.32
C GLY A 13 11.93 37.49 -34.18
N CYS A 14 11.05 37.62 -35.19
CA CYS A 14 9.81 36.84 -35.27
C CYS A 14 10.19 35.41 -35.66
N TRP A 15 10.42 34.55 -34.66
CA TRP A 15 10.60 33.12 -34.87
C TRP A 15 9.26 32.42 -34.71
N SER A 16 8.76 31.92 -35.84
CA SER A 16 7.62 31.01 -35.90
C SER A 16 7.97 29.72 -35.17
N LEU A 17 7.42 29.51 -33.98
CA LEU A 17 7.39 28.19 -33.36
C LEU A 17 6.31 27.37 -34.07
N ALA A 18 6.76 26.49 -34.98
CA ALA A 18 5.98 25.37 -35.44
C ALA A 18 5.64 24.51 -34.22
N ALA A 19 4.38 24.52 -33.81
CA ALA A 19 3.86 23.61 -32.80
C ALA A 19 3.84 22.20 -33.42
N LEU A 20 4.89 21.42 -33.13
CA LEU A 20 4.88 19.98 -33.34
C LEU A 20 3.92 19.39 -32.31
N VAL A 21 2.69 19.09 -32.74
CA VAL A 21 1.74 18.31 -31.95
C VAL A 21 2.31 16.89 -31.87
N MET A 22 3.13 16.64 -30.86
CA MET A 22 3.50 15.29 -30.49
C MET A 22 2.21 14.63 -29.97
N ALA A 23 1.67 13.72 -30.77
CA ALA A 23 0.64 12.81 -30.37
C ALA A 23 1.15 12.05 -29.14
N THR A 24 0.66 12.42 -27.96
CA THR A 24 0.81 11.61 -26.76
C THR A 24 0.16 10.25 -27.04
N PRO A 25 0.89 9.13 -26.94
CA PRO A 25 0.24 7.84 -26.95
C PRO A 25 -0.75 7.86 -25.79
N MET A 26 -2.02 7.64 -26.12
CA MET A 26 -3.09 7.47 -25.15
C MET A 26 -2.67 6.30 -24.25
N ILE A 27 -2.23 6.61 -23.04
CA ILE A 27 -2.04 5.65 -21.95
C ILE A 27 -3.44 5.11 -21.69
N GLY A 28 -3.71 3.92 -22.22
CA GLY A 28 -4.94 3.21 -21.95
C GLY A 28 -4.98 2.87 -20.46
N CYS A 29 -5.97 3.42 -19.76
CA CYS A 29 -6.44 2.89 -18.49
C CYS A 29 -7.16 1.55 -18.75
N GLY A 30 -6.39 0.52 -19.11
CA GLY A 30 -6.78 -0.89 -19.02
C GLY A 30 -5.88 -1.56 -17.98
N PRO A 31 -6.26 -2.71 -17.40
CA PRO A 31 -5.38 -3.46 -16.52
C PRO A 31 -4.09 -3.73 -17.28
N GLY A 32 -3.02 -3.02 -16.90
CA GLY A 32 -1.74 -3.09 -17.59
C GLY A 32 -1.32 -4.55 -17.69
N GLY A 33 -0.96 -4.98 -18.90
CA GLY A 33 -0.36 -6.28 -19.10
C GLY A 33 0.76 -6.45 -18.07
N VAL A 34 0.73 -7.57 -17.36
CA VAL A 34 1.67 -7.90 -16.29
C VAL A 34 3.02 -8.13 -16.96
N ASP A 35 3.78 -7.07 -17.17
CA ASP A 35 5.04 -7.10 -17.91
C ASP A 35 6.05 -7.93 -17.10
N ASN A 36 6.33 -9.17 -17.50
CA ASN A 36 7.28 -10.02 -16.79
C ASN A 36 8.71 -9.45 -16.77
N ASP A 37 8.97 -8.35 -17.48
CA ASP A 37 10.26 -7.68 -17.51
C ASP A 37 10.52 -6.76 -16.31
N THR A 38 9.59 -6.55 -15.37
CA THR A 38 9.85 -5.79 -14.14
C THR A 38 10.04 -6.70 -12.93
N PHE A 39 11.08 -6.46 -12.11
CA PHE A 39 11.24 -7.13 -10.81
C PHE A 39 10.11 -6.75 -9.84
N ARG A 40 9.24 -7.71 -9.51
CA ARG A 40 8.12 -7.54 -8.59
C ARG A 40 7.74 -8.86 -7.95
N VAL A 41 6.99 -8.79 -6.86
CA VAL A 41 6.29 -9.94 -6.28
C VAL A 41 5.13 -10.37 -7.21
N THR A 42 5.01 -11.67 -7.46
CA THR A 42 3.96 -12.29 -8.27
C THR A 42 2.96 -13.09 -7.44
N SER A 43 3.40 -13.66 -6.32
CA SER A 43 2.55 -14.42 -5.41
C SER A 43 3.07 -14.37 -3.98
N LEU A 44 2.13 -14.61 -3.06
CA LEU A 44 2.36 -14.78 -1.63
C LEU A 44 1.86 -16.16 -1.25
N ALA A 45 2.65 -16.88 -0.46
CA ALA A 45 2.23 -18.13 0.16
C ALA A 45 2.55 -18.06 1.64
N PHE A 46 1.57 -18.40 2.46
CA PHE A 46 1.76 -18.54 3.89
C PHE A 46 1.92 -20.03 4.19
N ASP A 47 3.03 -20.41 4.81
CA ASP A 47 3.29 -21.78 5.23
C ASP A 47 3.17 -21.84 6.76
N GLY A 48 2.16 -22.54 7.24
CA GLY A 48 1.82 -22.56 8.67
C GLY A 48 1.27 -21.23 9.18
N ASP A 49 1.75 -20.78 10.35
CA ASP A 49 1.32 -19.54 11.00
C ASP A 49 2.45 -18.50 11.18
N ASP A 50 3.67 -18.79 10.74
CA ASP A 50 4.86 -17.98 11.01
C ASP A 50 5.75 -17.74 9.78
N THR A 51 5.47 -18.34 8.62
CA THR A 51 6.36 -18.26 7.47
C THR A 51 5.63 -17.71 6.24
N LEU A 52 6.17 -16.64 5.67
CA LEU A 52 5.66 -16.00 4.47
C LEU A 52 6.68 -16.12 3.33
N THR A 53 6.27 -16.74 2.22
CA THR A 53 7.07 -16.81 1.00
C THR A 53 6.57 -15.81 -0.03
N LEU A 54 7.46 -14.91 -0.46
CA LEU A 54 7.28 -13.99 -1.57
C LEU A 54 7.92 -14.61 -2.83
N THR A 55 7.16 -14.83 -3.90
CA THR A 55 7.71 -15.23 -5.19
C THR A 55 7.84 -14.03 -6.10
N PHE A 56 8.93 -13.92 -6.85
CA PHE A 56 9.24 -12.80 -7.72
C PHE A 56 9.22 -13.17 -9.20
N THR A 57 9.17 -12.17 -10.07
CA THR A 57 9.32 -12.35 -11.53
C THR A 57 10.74 -12.72 -11.96
N LYS A 58 11.75 -12.45 -11.11
CA LYS A 58 13.18 -12.64 -11.41
C LYS A 58 13.92 -13.19 -10.19
N PRO A 59 15.06 -13.87 -10.40
CA PRO A 59 15.94 -14.27 -9.30
C PRO A 59 16.42 -13.09 -8.47
N ILE A 60 16.56 -13.31 -7.17
CA ILE A 60 17.01 -12.34 -6.16
C ILE A 60 18.54 -12.38 -6.07
N ALA A 61 19.19 -11.22 -6.08
CA ALA A 61 20.64 -11.11 -6.00
C ALA A 61 21.18 -11.17 -4.56
N ASN A 62 20.49 -10.50 -3.64
CA ASN A 62 21.07 -10.06 -2.37
C ASN A 62 20.24 -10.44 -1.13
N ALA A 63 19.48 -11.55 -1.20
CA ALA A 63 18.58 -11.97 -0.11
C ALA A 63 19.25 -12.06 1.28
N ALA A 64 20.54 -12.42 1.34
CA ALA A 64 21.28 -12.55 2.60
C ALA A 64 21.66 -11.21 3.27
N GLU A 65 21.50 -10.09 2.55
CA GLU A 65 21.84 -8.74 3.02
C GLU A 65 20.60 -7.94 3.42
N ILE A 66 19.41 -8.50 3.19
CA ILE A 66 18.13 -7.82 3.40
C ILE A 66 17.81 -7.76 4.88
N ASP A 67 17.46 -6.56 5.36
CA ASP A 67 16.92 -6.39 6.70
C ASP A 67 15.46 -6.86 6.71
N PRO A 68 15.08 -7.86 7.53
CA PRO A 68 13.67 -8.26 7.66
C PRO A 68 12.75 -7.11 8.12
N ASN A 69 13.29 -6.05 8.75
CA ASN A 69 12.52 -4.87 9.15
C ASN A 69 12.14 -3.93 7.99
N ASP A 70 12.70 -4.15 6.78
CA ASP A 70 12.23 -3.49 5.56
C ASP A 70 10.84 -3.99 5.15
N PHE A 71 10.34 -5.06 5.79
CA PHE A 71 9.00 -5.59 5.61
C PHE A 71 8.15 -5.37 6.87
N ARG A 72 6.85 -5.12 6.67
CA ARG A 72 5.87 -5.08 7.75
C ARG A 72 4.52 -5.59 7.26
N ILE A 73 3.79 -6.31 8.13
CA ILE A 73 2.40 -6.68 7.84
C ILE A 73 1.48 -5.64 8.48
N SER A 74 0.40 -5.28 7.81
CA SER A 74 -0.72 -4.57 8.41
C SER A 74 -1.98 -5.42 8.33
N LEU A 75 -2.84 -5.28 9.34
CA LEU A 75 -4.27 -5.47 9.18
C LEU A 75 -4.86 -4.17 8.64
N SER A 76 -5.04 -4.10 7.32
CA SER A 76 -5.59 -2.93 6.66
C SER A 76 -7.11 -2.99 6.58
N ARG A 77 -7.77 -1.85 6.69
CA ARG A 77 -9.20 -1.71 6.37
C ARG A 77 -9.49 -0.43 5.60
N THR A 78 -10.50 -0.48 4.75
CA THR A 78 -11.10 0.70 4.14
C THR A 78 -12.61 0.55 4.15
N PHE A 79 -13.32 1.64 4.43
CA PHE A 79 -14.76 1.67 4.38
C PHE A 79 -15.27 2.98 3.78
N ARG A 80 -16.44 2.90 3.14
CA ARG A 80 -17.23 4.03 2.70
C ARG A 80 -18.68 3.69 2.95
N VAL A 81 -19.36 4.50 3.74
CA VAL A 81 -20.79 4.37 4.06
C VAL A 81 -21.49 5.65 3.63
N SER A 82 -22.56 5.51 2.86
CA SER A 82 -23.43 6.62 2.48
C SER A 82 -24.78 6.42 3.13
N TYR A 83 -25.24 7.38 3.93
CA TYR A 83 -26.56 7.31 4.55
C TYR A 83 -27.37 8.59 4.33
N GLN A 84 -28.69 8.42 4.25
CA GLN A 84 -29.64 9.51 4.18
C GLN A 84 -30.07 9.89 5.61
N ASP A 85 -30.01 11.18 5.96
CA ASP A 85 -30.52 11.65 7.25
C ASP A 85 -32.04 11.39 7.34
N PRO A 86 -32.52 10.54 8.26
CA PRO A 86 -33.94 10.23 8.38
C PRO A 86 -34.78 11.43 8.83
N TYR A 87 -34.17 12.43 9.46
CA TYR A 87 -34.82 13.66 9.90
C TYR A 87 -34.84 14.74 8.81
N ASN A 88 -34.03 14.59 7.77
CA ASN A 88 -34.01 15.48 6.61
C ASN A 88 -33.81 14.68 5.31
N PRO A 89 -34.86 14.01 4.80
CA PRO A 89 -34.77 13.14 3.62
C PRO A 89 -34.45 13.89 2.32
N ASN A 90 -34.52 15.22 2.31
CA ASN A 90 -34.17 16.05 1.16
C ASN A 90 -32.71 16.55 1.20
N ALA A 91 -31.98 16.32 2.30
CA ALA A 91 -30.56 16.64 2.36
C ALA A 91 -29.76 15.72 1.43
N ALA A 92 -28.60 16.20 0.98
CA ALA A 92 -27.63 15.33 0.31
C ALA A 92 -27.20 14.20 1.27
N PRO A 93 -26.97 12.97 0.76
CA PRO A 93 -26.45 11.88 1.58
C PRO A 93 -25.13 12.27 2.25
N VAL A 94 -24.98 11.86 3.50
CA VAL A 94 -23.72 11.99 4.23
C VAL A 94 -22.85 10.79 3.89
N VAL A 95 -21.62 11.06 3.45
CA VAL A 95 -20.62 10.02 3.17
C VAL A 95 -19.59 10.02 4.29
N TYR A 96 -19.44 8.87 4.94
CA TYR A 96 -18.39 8.60 5.91
C TYR A 96 -17.42 7.59 5.32
N GLU A 97 -16.16 7.96 5.19
CA GLU A 97 -15.12 7.08 4.65
C GLU A 97 -13.83 7.19 5.45
N GLY A 98 -13.06 6.11 5.42
CA GLY A 98 -11.77 6.06 6.10
C GLY A 98 -10.99 4.83 5.67
N SER A 99 -9.67 4.97 5.71
CA SER A 99 -8.73 3.89 5.39
C SER A 99 -7.60 3.90 6.40
N TYR A 100 -7.17 2.72 6.81
CA TYR A 100 -6.28 2.56 7.95
C TYR A 100 -5.34 1.37 7.78
N TYR A 101 -4.13 1.53 8.27
CA TYR A 101 -3.19 0.45 8.57
C TYR A 101 -3.12 0.26 10.08
N GLY A 102 -2.97 -0.97 10.55
CA GLY A 102 -2.75 -1.24 11.96
C GLY A 102 -2.11 -2.60 12.19
N ASP A 103 -1.46 -2.77 13.33
CA ASP A 103 -1.13 -4.10 13.84
C ASP A 103 -2.38 -4.75 14.47
N LEU A 104 -2.36 -6.07 14.70
CA LEU A 104 -3.48 -6.79 15.32
C LEU A 104 -3.90 -6.18 16.67
N ALA A 105 -2.91 -5.77 17.47
CA ALA A 105 -3.13 -5.14 18.77
C ALA A 105 -3.89 -3.82 18.68
N GLY A 106 -3.67 -3.06 17.60
CA GLY A 106 -4.40 -1.82 17.33
C GLY A 106 -5.86 -2.06 16.97
N TYR A 107 -6.21 -3.27 16.52
CA TYR A 107 -7.50 -3.56 15.92
C TYR A 107 -8.51 -4.24 16.85
N VAL A 108 -8.09 -5.27 17.60
CA VAL A 108 -8.97 -6.02 18.52
C VAL A 108 -9.61 -5.12 19.59
N ASN A 109 -8.93 -4.02 19.94
CA ASN A 109 -9.34 -3.19 21.07
C ASN A 109 -10.30 -2.04 20.72
N GLY A 110 -10.63 -1.81 19.45
CA GLY A 110 -11.77 -1.01 19.00
C GLY A 110 -11.79 0.50 19.32
N TYR A 111 -11.28 0.94 20.47
CA TYR A 111 -11.35 2.30 20.99
C TYR A 111 -10.36 2.43 22.17
N GLY A 112 -9.11 2.83 21.91
CA GLY A 112 -8.29 3.67 22.81
C GLY A 112 -8.17 3.37 24.31
N TYR A 113 -8.34 2.14 24.81
CA TYR A 113 -8.11 1.80 26.22
C TYR A 113 -6.93 0.86 26.37
N ASP A 114 -5.75 1.47 26.54
CA ASP A 114 -4.63 1.16 27.44
C ASP A 114 -4.52 -0.27 28.04
N TYR A 115 -4.50 -1.31 27.19
CA TYR A 115 -4.13 -2.66 27.59
C TYR A 115 -2.92 -3.15 26.81
N ASP A 116 -1.96 -3.65 27.58
CA ASP A 116 -0.60 -4.07 27.23
C ASP A 116 -0.54 -4.89 25.92
N TYR A 117 0.39 -4.46 25.07
CA TYR A 117 0.23 -4.40 23.62
C TYR A 117 0.61 -5.71 22.96
N GLY A 118 -0.25 -6.24 22.08
CA GLY A 118 0.15 -7.32 21.18
C GLY A 118 1.33 -6.86 20.31
N ALA A 119 2.26 -7.77 20.03
CA ALA A 119 3.48 -7.45 19.31
C ALA A 119 3.18 -6.89 17.91
N ARG A 120 3.99 -5.90 17.48
CA ARG A 120 4.07 -5.46 16.07
C ARG A 120 4.26 -6.69 15.18
N PHE A 121 3.52 -6.78 14.08
CA PHE A 121 3.84 -7.80 13.09
C PHE A 121 5.21 -7.48 12.50
N SER A 122 6.18 -8.34 12.79
CA SER A 122 7.57 -8.18 12.42
C SER A 122 8.14 -9.51 11.98
N PHE A 123 9.21 -9.45 11.20
CA PHE A 123 9.94 -10.60 10.73
C PHE A 123 11.25 -10.72 11.51
N ALA A 124 11.57 -11.93 11.95
CA ALA A 124 12.81 -12.25 12.64
C ALA A 124 13.95 -12.49 11.65
N SER A 125 13.63 -12.99 10.45
CA SER A 125 14.61 -13.31 9.42
C SER A 125 14.04 -13.13 8.01
N ALA A 126 14.96 -12.90 7.07
CA ALA A 126 14.71 -12.95 5.63
C ALA A 126 15.77 -13.88 5.03
N SER A 127 15.34 -14.85 4.21
CA SER A 127 16.25 -15.83 3.61
C SER A 127 15.82 -16.19 2.19
N LEU A 128 16.77 -16.71 1.42
CA LEU A 128 16.50 -17.18 0.06
C LEU A 128 15.87 -18.59 0.12
N GLY A 129 14.70 -18.74 -0.51
CA GLY A 129 14.11 -20.05 -0.78
C GLY A 129 14.65 -20.62 -2.09
N ALA A 130 13.78 -20.75 -3.11
CA ALA A 130 14.23 -20.83 -4.50
C ALA A 130 14.90 -19.52 -4.94
N SER A 131 15.57 -19.53 -6.10
CA SER A 131 16.31 -18.37 -6.62
C SER A 131 15.44 -17.11 -6.77
N ASP A 132 14.15 -17.28 -6.99
CA ASP A 132 13.13 -16.23 -7.16
C ASP A 132 12.19 -16.11 -5.96
N GLN A 133 12.58 -16.63 -4.79
CA GLN A 133 11.75 -16.63 -3.59
C GLN A 133 12.47 -16.04 -2.39
N LEU A 134 11.79 -15.11 -1.71
CA LEU A 134 12.19 -14.62 -0.39
C LEU A 134 11.29 -15.26 0.65
N VAL A 135 11.89 -15.93 1.63
CA VAL A 135 11.20 -16.52 2.78
C VAL A 135 11.41 -15.59 3.97
N LEU A 136 10.31 -15.09 4.50
CA LEU A 136 10.25 -14.22 5.67
C LEU A 136 9.68 -15.01 6.86
N GLU A 137 10.47 -15.15 7.92
CA GLU A 137 10.02 -15.80 9.16
C GLU A 137 9.54 -14.74 10.15
N MET A 138 8.36 -14.92 10.72
CA MET A 138 7.75 -13.96 11.63
C MET A 138 8.36 -14.07 13.04
N SER A 139 8.58 -12.93 13.69
CA SER A 139 8.99 -12.89 15.10
C SER A 139 7.92 -13.42 16.04
N THR A 140 6.66 -13.33 15.62
CA THR A 140 5.50 -13.87 16.33
C THR A 140 4.53 -14.40 15.30
N PRO A 141 4.09 -15.67 15.39
CA PRO A 141 3.11 -16.21 14.46
C PRO A 141 1.86 -15.34 14.42
N LEU A 142 1.22 -15.22 13.25
CA LEU A 142 -0.06 -14.50 13.11
C LEU A 142 -1.11 -15.02 14.09
N GLY A 143 -1.03 -16.32 14.43
CA GLY A 143 -1.95 -16.99 15.33
C GLY A 143 -3.27 -17.34 14.62
N ALA A 144 -3.85 -18.49 14.97
CA ALA A 144 -5.01 -19.05 14.28
C ALA A 144 -6.26 -18.12 14.23
N GLY A 145 -6.38 -17.15 15.14
CA GLY A 145 -7.57 -16.30 15.26
C GLY A 145 -7.60 -15.04 14.40
N VAL A 146 -6.53 -14.70 13.67
CA VAL A 146 -6.50 -13.45 12.88
C VAL A 146 -7.46 -13.53 11.70
N CYS A 147 -7.49 -14.65 11.00
CA CYS A 147 -8.41 -14.85 9.89
C CYS A 147 -9.86 -14.91 10.37
N ASP A 148 -10.16 -15.63 11.46
CA ASP A 148 -11.48 -15.63 12.10
C ASP A 148 -11.92 -14.20 12.48
N THR A 149 -10.98 -13.36 12.95
CA THR A 149 -11.25 -11.96 13.28
C THR A 149 -11.61 -11.18 12.02
N ILE A 150 -10.84 -11.30 10.95
CA ILE A 150 -11.11 -10.61 9.67
C ILE A 150 -12.49 -11.02 9.14
N GLU A 151 -12.79 -12.33 9.12
CA GLU A 151 -14.09 -12.85 8.69
C GLU A 151 -15.23 -12.30 9.55
N ALA A 152 -15.11 -12.33 10.88
CA ALA A 152 -16.13 -11.79 11.77
C ALA A 152 -16.39 -10.29 11.56
N TYR A 153 -15.35 -9.51 11.26
CA TYR A 153 -15.49 -8.09 10.92
C TYR A 153 -16.15 -7.91 9.56
N LEU A 154 -15.74 -8.66 8.54
CA LEU A 154 -16.36 -8.64 7.21
C LEU A 154 -17.85 -8.98 7.28
N ASP A 155 -18.23 -9.98 8.08
CA ASP A 155 -19.62 -10.38 8.30
C ASP A 155 -20.45 -9.29 8.99
N ASN A 156 -19.90 -8.70 10.06
CA ASN A 156 -20.56 -7.61 10.80
C ASN A 156 -20.77 -6.38 9.90
N PHE A 157 -19.76 -5.98 9.13
CA PHE A 157 -19.88 -4.88 8.17
C PHE A 157 -20.76 -5.24 6.96
N GLY A 158 -20.85 -6.52 6.59
CA GLY A 158 -21.80 -7.02 5.61
C GLY A 158 -23.25 -6.71 5.99
N MET A 159 -23.59 -6.73 7.29
CA MET A 159 -24.91 -6.28 7.77
C MET A 159 -25.13 -4.79 7.52
N SER A 160 -24.09 -3.95 7.67
CA SER A 160 -24.18 -2.52 7.38
C SER A 160 -24.40 -2.24 5.89
N ALA A 161 -23.84 -3.05 5.00
CA ALA A 161 -24.09 -2.91 3.56
C ALA A 161 -25.56 -3.21 3.17
N ALA A 162 -26.25 -4.08 3.92
CA ALA A 162 -27.68 -4.34 3.74
C ALA A 162 -28.55 -3.16 4.22
N GLU A 163 -28.13 -2.46 5.29
CA GLU A 163 -28.80 -1.27 5.80
C GLU A 163 -28.52 -0.01 4.96
N PHE A 164 -27.31 0.09 4.38
CA PHE A 164 -26.84 1.25 3.63
C PHE A 164 -26.36 0.83 2.22
N PRO A 165 -27.28 0.78 1.22
CA PRO A 165 -26.94 0.40 -0.14
C PRO A 165 -25.81 1.25 -0.73
N GLY A 166 -24.82 0.60 -1.34
CA GLY A 166 -23.65 1.26 -1.92
C GLY A 166 -22.48 1.45 -0.94
N SER A 167 -22.61 0.98 0.30
CA SER A 167 -21.47 0.92 1.23
C SER A 167 -20.41 -0.05 0.72
N VAL A 168 -19.15 0.31 0.92
CA VAL A 168 -17.97 -0.49 0.58
C VAL A 168 -17.21 -0.76 1.87
N PHE A 169 -16.78 -2.00 2.07
CA PHE A 169 -15.89 -2.39 3.14
C PHE A 169 -14.89 -3.41 2.60
N GLU A 170 -13.61 -3.17 2.80
CA GLU A 170 -12.52 -4.09 2.48
C GLU A 170 -11.60 -4.17 3.69
N MET A 171 -11.21 -5.38 4.05
CA MET A 171 -10.26 -5.66 5.11
C MET A 171 -9.37 -6.83 4.70
N GLY A 172 -8.11 -6.80 5.11
CA GLY A 172 -7.20 -7.92 4.92
C GLY A 172 -5.85 -7.70 5.57
N LEU A 173 -5.03 -8.74 5.53
CA LEU A 173 -3.61 -8.64 5.86
C LEU A 173 -2.83 -8.25 4.62
N PHE A 174 -1.97 -7.25 4.72
CA PHE A 174 -1.16 -6.78 3.59
C PHE A 174 0.30 -6.69 3.97
N VAL A 175 1.17 -7.10 3.06
CA VAL A 175 2.62 -6.94 3.18
C VAL A 175 3.02 -5.57 2.63
N HIS A 176 3.83 -4.87 3.40
CA HIS A 176 4.47 -3.62 3.04
C HIS A 176 5.96 -3.83 2.91
N TYR A 177 6.59 -3.01 2.07
CA TYR A 177 8.02 -3.02 1.81
C TYR A 177 8.56 -1.58 1.69
N ALA A 178 9.68 -1.31 2.33
CA ALA A 178 10.45 -0.08 2.13
C ALA A 178 11.93 -0.46 2.03
N GLY A 179 12.52 -0.35 0.84
CA GLY A 179 13.95 -0.58 0.67
C GLY A 179 14.74 0.56 1.30
N GLN A 180 15.39 0.30 2.44
CA GLN A 180 16.19 1.30 3.13
C GLN A 180 17.63 1.32 2.58
N ASP A 181 18.63 1.12 3.45
CA ASP A 181 20.04 1.19 3.08
C ASP A 181 20.43 0.13 2.03
N ILE A 182 19.77 -1.04 2.06
CA ILE A 182 20.01 -2.16 1.13
C ILE A 182 18.67 -2.58 0.52
N PRO A 183 18.29 -2.04 -0.65
CA PRO A 183 17.06 -2.47 -1.32
C PRO A 183 17.17 -3.93 -1.79
N LEU A 184 16.03 -4.60 -1.90
CA LEU A 184 15.94 -5.94 -2.49
C LEU A 184 16.12 -5.81 -4.00
N GLU A 185 17.09 -6.53 -4.55
CA GLU A 185 17.44 -6.45 -5.96
C GLU A 185 17.33 -7.81 -6.66
N SER A 186 17.00 -7.77 -7.94
CA SER A 186 17.17 -8.92 -8.82
C SER A 186 18.63 -9.11 -9.24
N GLU A 187 19.00 -10.29 -9.76
CA GLU A 187 20.33 -10.56 -10.34
C GLU A 187 20.75 -9.60 -11.47
N ARG A 188 19.84 -8.79 -12.00
CA ARG A 188 20.12 -7.75 -13.01
C ARG A 188 20.32 -6.35 -12.41
N GLY A 189 20.29 -6.20 -11.09
CA GLY A 189 20.40 -4.92 -10.40
C GLY A 189 19.13 -4.06 -10.47
N GLU A 190 17.97 -4.67 -10.72
CA GLU A 190 16.68 -3.98 -10.60
C GLU A 190 16.19 -4.07 -9.16
N ALA A 191 15.99 -2.92 -8.50
CA ALA A 191 15.42 -2.84 -7.16
C ALA A 191 13.91 -3.09 -7.17
N LEU A 192 13.40 -3.73 -6.11
CA LEU A 192 11.98 -3.81 -5.83
C LEU A 192 11.44 -2.41 -5.52
N VAL A 193 10.29 -2.07 -6.11
CA VAL A 193 9.59 -0.82 -5.79
C VAL A 193 8.97 -0.91 -4.41
N ASP A 194 9.06 0.17 -3.63
CA ASP A 194 8.42 0.30 -2.31
C ASP A 194 6.90 0.06 -2.38
N ILE A 195 6.36 -0.56 -1.32
CA ILE A 195 4.95 -0.95 -1.20
C ILE A 195 4.43 -0.46 0.15
N GLY A 196 3.65 0.62 0.15
CA GLY A 196 3.20 1.28 1.38
C GLY A 196 4.32 1.56 2.39
N PRO A 197 5.41 2.23 1.97
CA PRO A 197 6.62 2.40 2.79
C PRO A 197 6.40 3.23 4.05
N ASP A 198 5.41 4.11 4.04
CA ASP A 198 4.98 4.89 5.20
C ASP A 198 4.60 4.03 6.40
N TRP A 199 4.00 2.86 6.18
CA TRP A 199 3.69 1.93 7.25
C TRP A 199 4.94 1.23 7.81
N VAL A 200 5.89 0.85 6.95
CA VAL A 200 7.15 0.20 7.37
C VAL A 200 7.96 1.13 8.28
N LEU A 201 8.08 2.39 7.85
CA LEU A 201 8.88 3.43 8.50
C LEU A 201 8.20 4.03 9.75
N SER A 202 6.93 3.71 10.00
CA SER A 202 6.21 4.22 11.16
C SER A 202 6.52 3.42 12.43
N GLU A 203 6.64 4.13 13.55
CA GLU A 203 6.66 3.54 14.89
C GLU A 203 5.25 3.35 15.48
N GLU A 204 4.22 3.88 14.81
CA GLU A 204 2.85 3.77 15.27
C GLU A 204 2.29 2.36 15.01
N ASN A 205 1.42 1.89 15.90
CA ASN A 205 0.69 0.62 15.76
C ASN A 205 -0.66 0.79 15.02
N TYR A 206 -0.97 2.03 14.62
CA TYR A 206 -2.17 2.41 13.88
C TYR A 206 -1.90 3.68 13.09
N MET A 207 -2.26 3.70 11.81
CA MET A 207 -2.05 4.84 10.93
C MET A 207 -3.32 5.10 10.10
N GLY A 208 -3.79 6.34 10.09
CA GLY A 208 -4.84 6.80 9.19
C GLY A 208 -4.29 7.15 7.81
N ILE A 209 -4.98 6.71 6.77
CA ILE A 209 -4.67 7.01 5.38
C ILE A 209 -5.64 8.13 4.93
N PRO A 210 -5.13 9.28 4.46
CA PRO A 210 -5.99 10.39 4.04
C PRO A 210 -6.90 10.05 2.87
N GLU A 211 -6.46 9.16 1.98
CA GLU A 211 -7.19 8.75 0.80
C GLU A 211 -8.01 7.47 1.03
N PHE A 212 -9.22 7.42 0.46
CA PHE A 212 -10.04 6.20 0.48
C PHE A 212 -9.39 5.06 -0.32
N GLY A 213 -9.31 3.89 0.30
CA GLY A 213 -8.70 2.68 -0.25
C GLY A 213 -7.25 2.49 0.20
N PHE A 214 -6.48 1.77 -0.60
CA PHE A 214 -5.06 1.51 -0.36
C PHE A 214 -4.20 1.95 -1.56
N PRO A 215 -4.17 3.24 -1.89
CA PRO A 215 -3.50 3.71 -3.11
C PRO A 215 -1.98 3.51 -3.10
N ARG A 216 -1.37 3.37 -1.90
CA ARG A 216 0.06 3.15 -1.73
C ARG A 216 0.47 1.68 -1.74
N LEU A 217 -0.48 0.75 -1.79
CA LEU A 217 -0.25 -0.70 -1.91
C LEU A 217 -0.28 -1.14 -3.39
N GLY A 218 0.59 -0.57 -4.22
CA GLY A 218 0.71 -0.96 -5.63
C GLY A 218 2.02 -1.73 -5.88
N PRO A 219 2.03 -3.07 -5.98
CA PRO A 219 0.88 -3.99 -5.98
C PRO A 219 0.31 -4.28 -4.59
N ARG A 220 -0.95 -4.73 -4.54
CA ARG A 220 -1.61 -5.16 -3.30
C ARG A 220 -1.14 -6.56 -2.94
N LEU A 221 -0.22 -6.64 -1.98
CA LEU A 221 0.31 -7.90 -1.48
C LEU A 221 -0.56 -8.43 -0.33
N GLN A 222 -1.78 -8.85 -0.67
CA GLN A 222 -2.73 -9.37 0.31
C GLN A 222 -2.35 -10.81 0.70
N ILE A 223 -2.19 -11.07 2.00
CA ILE A 223 -2.01 -12.41 2.55
C ILE A 223 -3.39 -13.09 2.58
N PRO A 224 -3.57 -14.25 1.92
CA PRO A 224 -4.85 -14.93 1.91
C PRO A 224 -5.16 -15.55 3.27
N CYS A 225 -6.43 -15.47 3.68
CA CYS A 225 -7.00 -16.24 4.77
C CYS A 225 -7.76 -17.44 4.18
N SER A 226 -7.04 -18.45 3.69
CA SER A 226 -7.59 -19.74 3.21
C SER A 226 -6.49 -20.73 2.84
#